data_AF-A0A9E6F987-F1
#
_entry.id   AF-A0A9E6F987-F1
#
_cell.length_a   1.000
_cell.length_b   1.000
_cell.length_c   1.000
_cell.angle_alpha   90.00
_cell.angle_beta   90.00
_cell.angle_gamma   90.00
#
_symmetry.space_group_name_H-M   'P 1'
#
loop_
_entity.id
_entity.type
_entity.pdbx_description
1 polymer ?
#
loop_
_entity_poly.entity_id
_entity_poly.type
_entity_poly.pdbx_seq_one_letter_code
_entity_poly.pdbx_strand_id
1 'polypeptide(L)'
;MDSNLIVYGSMALAGIVYFALYRLIAFKILKWKMIHSIWLPLVYALGFTGFGLSLLSTPWFGNNRTFSSIVGVMIELNFPVLVFFLLFGIFLVLDKKSKA
;
A
#
# COMPACT_ATOMS: atom_id res chain seq x y z
N MET A 1 -4.79 23.46 4.65
CA MET A 1 -4.68 22.63 3.42
C MET A 1 -3.46 21.71 3.47
N ASP A 2 -2.48 21.99 4.34
CA ASP A 2 -1.19 21.28 4.41
C ASP A 2 -1.24 19.91 5.12
N SER A 3 -2.19 19.72 6.06
CA SER A 3 -2.25 18.50 6.88
C SER A 3 -2.53 17.23 6.07
N ASN A 4 -3.42 17.29 5.07
CA ASN A 4 -3.76 16.11 4.28
C ASN A 4 -2.61 15.70 3.36
N LEU A 5 -1.90 16.67 2.78
CA LEU A 5 -0.70 16.43 1.98
C LEU A 5 0.40 15.74 2.79
N ILE A 6 0.60 16.15 4.04
CA ILE A 6 1.57 15.51 4.94
C ILE A 6 1.15 14.06 5.25
N VAL A 7 -0.13 13.82 5.55
CA VAL A 7 -0.65 12.48 5.83
C VAL A 7 -0.47 11.57 4.62
N TYR A 8 -0.97 11.93 3.44
CA TYR A 8 -0.81 11.11 2.24
C TYR A 8 0.64 10.96 1.81
N GLY A 9 1.45 12.02 1.95
CA GLY A 9 2.89 11.97 1.68
C GLY A 9 3.61 10.98 2.58
N SER A 10 3.30 10.97 3.88
CA SER A 10 3.86 10.00 4.83
C SER A 10 3.45 8.55 4.54
N MET A 11 2.19 8.33 4.14
CA MET A 11 1.68 7.01 3.74
C MET A 11 2.35 6.51 2.46
N ALA A 12 2.51 7.38 1.46
CA ALA A 12 3.25 7.05 0.24
C ALA A 12 4.71 6.74 0.54
N LEU A 13 5.36 7.54 1.39
CA LEU A 13 6.73 7.31 1.84
C LEU A 13 6.88 5.94 2.50
N ALA A 14 5.95 5.50 3.34
CA ALA A 14 6.00 4.17 3.94
C ALA A 14 6.03 3.05 2.87
N GLY A 15 5.18 3.14 1.85
CA GLY A 15 5.18 2.21 0.71
C GLY A 15 6.47 2.24 -0.11
N ILE A 16 6.98 3.45 -0.39
CA ILE A 16 8.25 3.66 -1.12
C ILE A 16 9.43 3.10 -0.33
N VAL A 17 9.52 3.41 0.96
CA VAL A 17 10.62 2.97 1.84
C VAL A 17 10.63 1.46 1.96
N TYR A 18 9.47 0.83 2.17
CA TYR A 18 9.39 -0.63 2.21
C TYR A 18 9.87 -1.25 0.89
N PHE A 19 9.40 -0.73 -0.25
CA PHE A 19 9.83 -1.21 -1.57
C PHE A 19 11.35 -1.06 -1.77
N ALA A 20 11.90 0.11 -1.43
CA ALA A 20 13.32 0.40 -1.57
C ALA A 20 14.17 -0.50 -0.67
N LEU A 21 13.80 -0.65 0.61
CA LEU A 21 14.49 -1.54 1.55
C LEU A 21 14.47 -2.98 1.07
N TYR A 22 13.32 -3.48 0.62
CA TYR A 22 13.23 -4.83 0.10
C TYR A 22 14.16 -5.01 -1.11
N ARG A 23 14.17 -4.06 -2.04
CA ARG A 23 15.00 -4.18 -3.24
C ARG A 23 16.50 -4.08 -2.93
N LEU A 24 16.90 -3.19 -2.04
CA LEU A 24 18.29 -2.99 -1.68
C LEU A 24 18.84 -4.13 -0.81
N ILE A 25 18.03 -4.65 0.12
CA ILE A 25 18.48 -5.65 1.08
C ILE A 25 18.09 -7.05 0.61
N ALA A 26 16.80 -7.35 0.54
CA ALA A 26 16.34 -8.70 0.24
C ALA A 26 16.66 -9.14 -1.19
N PHE A 27 16.46 -8.27 -2.18
CA PHE A 27 16.74 -8.61 -3.58
C PHE A 27 18.25 -8.57 -3.91
N LYS A 28 18.95 -7.47 -3.60
CA LYS A 28 20.39 -7.37 -3.95
C LYS A 28 21.31 -8.16 -3.03
N ILE A 29 21.13 -8.10 -1.70
CA ILE A 29 22.05 -8.74 -0.74
C ILE A 29 21.68 -10.20 -0.53
N LEU A 30 20.42 -10.47 -0.20
CA LEU A 30 19.96 -11.83 0.11
C LEU A 30 19.60 -12.66 -1.12
N LYS A 31 19.60 -12.06 -2.32
CA LYS A 31 19.22 -12.68 -3.61
C LYS A 31 17.82 -13.27 -3.61
N TRP A 32 16.92 -12.77 -2.77
CA TRP A 32 15.53 -13.22 -2.73
C TRP A 32 14.80 -12.76 -3.98
N LYS A 33 13.84 -13.57 -4.45
CA LYS A 33 13.01 -13.17 -5.60
C LYS A 33 12.13 -11.98 -5.22
N MET A 34 11.93 -11.04 -6.16
CA MET A 34 11.06 -9.88 -5.96
C MET A 34 9.63 -10.26 -5.56
N ILE A 35 9.13 -11.44 -5.95
CA ILE A 35 7.79 -11.92 -5.58
C ILE A 35 7.56 -11.97 -4.06
N HIS A 36 8.58 -12.23 -3.24
CA HIS A 36 8.38 -12.31 -1.78
C HIS A 36 8.17 -10.94 -1.13
N SER A 37 8.42 -9.84 -1.84
CA SER A 37 8.09 -8.49 -1.36
C SER A 37 6.59 -8.25 -1.22
N ILE A 38 5.76 -9.10 -1.85
CA ILE A 38 4.31 -8.93 -1.87
C ILE A 38 3.66 -9.38 -0.55
N TRP A 39 4.32 -10.23 0.24
CA TRP A 39 3.71 -10.82 1.43
C TRP A 39 3.38 -9.80 2.53
N LEU A 40 4.31 -8.90 2.86
CA LEU A 40 4.07 -7.91 3.93
C LEU A 40 2.96 -6.92 3.53
N PRO A 41 2.95 -6.34 2.32
CA PRO A 41 1.84 -5.51 1.86
C PRO A 41 0.50 -6.23 1.80
N LEU A 42 0.48 -7.53 1.46
CA LEU A 42 -0.75 -8.34 1.50
C LEU A 42 -1.28 -8.53 2.92
N VAL A 43 -0.42 -8.90 3.87
CA VAL A 43 -0.81 -9.07 5.27
C VAL A 43 -1.29 -7.74 5.85
N TYR A 44 -0.59 -6.65 5.56
CA TYR A 44 -1.02 -5.30 5.91
C TYR A 44 -2.41 -5.01 5.33
N ALA A 45 -2.61 -5.26 4.04
CA ALA A 45 -3.88 -4.96 3.38
C ALA A 45 -5.05 -5.75 3.95
N LEU A 46 -4.86 -7.03 4.23
CA LEU A 46 -5.88 -7.87 4.86
C LEU A 46 -6.22 -7.35 6.27
N GLY A 47 -5.21 -7.03 7.07
CA GLY A 47 -5.40 -6.51 8.42
C GLY A 47 -6.13 -5.17 8.43
N PHE A 48 -5.70 -4.21 7.62
CA PHE A 48 -6.29 -2.88 7.54
C PHE A 48 -7.64 -2.84 6.84
N THR A 49 -7.91 -3.77 5.92
CA THR A 49 -9.25 -3.97 5.36
C THR A 49 -10.20 -4.52 6.42
N GLY A 50 -9.77 -5.51 7.20
CA GLY A 50 -10.55 -6.02 8.33
C GLY A 50 -10.84 -4.94 9.38
N PHE A 51 -9.84 -4.13 9.72
CA PHE A 51 -10.01 -2.95 10.57
C PHE A 51 -10.94 -1.91 9.95
N GLY A 52 -10.78 -1.62 8.66
CA GLY A 52 -11.67 -0.71 7.94
C GLY A 52 -13.12 -1.15 8.00
N LEU A 53 -13.38 -2.45 7.81
CA LEU A 53 -14.73 -3.03 7.94
C LEU A 53 -15.30 -2.88 9.35
N SER A 54 -14.47 -3.00 10.39
CA SER A 54 -14.93 -2.76 11.77
C SER A 54 -15.25 -1.28 12.02
N LEU A 55 -14.54 -0.35 11.37
CA LEU A 55 -14.89 1.07 11.43
C LEU A 55 -16.26 1.38 10.81
N LEU A 56 -16.70 0.59 9.82
CA LEU A 56 -18.01 0.77 9.18
C LEU A 56 -19.18 0.49 10.12
N SER A 57 -18.99 -0.18 11.26
CA SER A 57 -20.03 -0.42 12.26
C SER A 57 -20.13 0.67 13.32
N THR A 58 -19.22 1.65 13.30
CA THR A 58 -19.23 2.75 14.26
C THR A 58 -20.41 3.71 14.01
N PRO A 59 -20.99 4.34 15.06
CA PRO A 59 -22.09 5.29 14.90
C PRO A 59 -21.75 6.47 13.98
N TRP A 60 -20.50 6.92 14.00
CA TRP A 60 -20.00 8.00 13.14
C TRP A 60 -20.09 7.63 11.65
N PHE A 61 -19.74 6.39 11.31
CA PHE A 61 -19.81 5.90 9.94
C PHE A 61 -21.25 5.59 9.51
N GLY A 62 -22.10 5.12 10.44
CA GLY A 62 -23.51 4.83 10.20
C GLY A 62 -24.28 6.03 9.61
N ASN A 63 -24.01 7.24 10.11
CA ASN A 63 -24.65 8.47 9.63
C ASN A 63 -24.14 8.94 8.25
N ASN A 64 -22.99 8.43 7.78
CA ASN A 64 -22.33 8.85 6.54
C ASN A 64 -22.11 7.68 5.57
N ARG A 65 -22.90 6.60 5.70
CA ARG A 65 -22.70 5.34 4.99
C ARG A 65 -23.16 5.44 3.54
N THR A 66 -22.26 5.91 2.66
CA THR A 66 -22.42 5.90 1.21
C THR A 66 -21.40 4.94 0.61
N PHE A 67 -21.67 4.44 -0.60
CA PHE A 67 -20.70 3.60 -1.30
C PHE A 67 -19.34 4.31 -1.46
N SER A 68 -19.36 5.61 -1.77
CA SER A 68 -18.16 6.42 -1.93
C SER A 68 -17.35 6.55 -0.63
N SER A 69 -18.00 6.75 0.52
CA SER A 69 -17.28 6.84 1.80
C SER A 69 -16.66 5.51 2.21
N ILE A 70 -17.34 4.38 1.95
CA ILE A 70 -16.80 3.04 2.19
C ILE A 70 -15.53 2.83 1.35
N VAL A 71 -15.62 3.10 0.04
CA VAL A 71 -14.48 2.96 -0.87
C VAL A 71 -13.34 3.90 -0.47
N GLY A 72 -13.66 5.14 -0.08
CA GLY A 72 -12.68 6.13 0.39
C GLY A 72 -11.87 5.61 1.57
N VAL A 73 -12.53 5.13 2.64
CA VAL A 73 -11.82 4.61 3.82
C VAL A 73 -11.00 3.36 3.49
N MET A 74 -11.51 2.45 2.65
CA MET A 74 -10.72 1.29 2.24
C MET A 74 -9.46 1.69 1.47
N ILE A 75 -9.57 2.69 0.58
CA ILE A 75 -8.43 3.19 -0.20
C ILE A 75 -7.44 3.93 0.71
N GLU A 76 -7.91 4.79 1.60
CA GLU A 76 -7.06 5.58 2.50
C GLU A 76 -6.22 4.67 3.42
N LEU A 77 -6.86 3.68 4.05
CA LEU A 77 -6.16 2.74 4.93
C LEU A 77 -5.14 1.86 4.21
N ASN A 78 -5.39 1.55 2.93
CA ASN A 78 -4.53 0.73 2.09
C ASN A 78 -3.59 1.54 1.18
N PHE A 79 -3.55 2.87 1.32
CA PHE A 79 -2.79 3.73 0.42
C PHE A 79 -1.29 3.37 0.32
N PRO A 80 -0.57 3.05 1.41
CA PRO A 80 0.82 2.60 1.33
C PRO A 80 1.00 1.33 0.46
N VAL A 81 0.03 0.42 0.51
CA VAL A 81 0.03 -0.84 -0.24
C VAL A 81 -0.20 -0.57 -1.73
N LEU A 82 -1.11 0.34 -2.06
CA LEU A 82 -1.34 0.77 -3.45
C LEU A 82 -0.07 1.38 -4.05
N VAL A 83 0.59 2.26 -3.30
CA VAL A 83 1.88 2.87 -3.73
C VAL A 83 2.95 1.80 -3.93
N PHE A 84 3.05 0.83 -3.02
CA PHE A 84 3.95 -0.30 -3.17
C PHE A 84 3.69 -1.08 -4.46
N PHE A 85 2.44 -1.48 -4.73
CA PHE A 85 2.11 -2.27 -5.93
C PHE A 85 2.32 -1.50 -7.22
N LEU A 86 2.09 -0.18 -7.21
CA LEU A 86 2.41 0.68 -8.34
C LEU A 86 3.90 0.62 -8.67
N LEU A 87 4.77 0.81 -7.67
CA LEU A 87 6.23 0.73 -7.85
C LEU A 87 6.66 -0.67 -8.29
N PHE A 88 6.10 -1.71 -7.67
CA PHE A 88 6.37 -3.09 -8.03
C PHE A 88 6.03 -3.36 -9.50
N GLY A 89 4.86 -2.92 -9.96
CA GLY A 89 4.43 -3.05 -11.35
C GLY A 89 5.35 -2.31 -12.32
N ILE A 90 5.68 -1.05 -12.02
CA ILE A 90 6.60 -0.24 -12.84
C ILE A 90 7.94 -0.97 -13.01
N PHE A 91 8.55 -1.43 -11.91
CA PHE A 91 9.84 -2.08 -11.98
C PHE A 91 9.81 -3.47 -12.60
N LEU A 92 8.71 -4.20 -12.44
CA LEU A 92 8.53 -5.48 -13.14
C LEU A 92 8.48 -5.30 -14.66
N VAL A 93 7.88 -4.20 -15.15
CA VAL A 93 7.86 -3.86 -16.57
C VAL A 93 9.24 -3.37 -17.06
N LEU A 94 9.91 -2.50 -16.30
CA LEU A 94 11.23 -1.99 -16.65
C LEU A 94 12.30 -3.09 -16.68
N ASP A 95 12.29 -3.99 -15.70
CA ASP A 95 13.25 -5.10 -15.62
C ASP A 95 13.05 -6.12 -16.76
N LYS A 96 11.82 -6.26 -17.30
CA LYS A 96 11.57 -7.07 -18.50
C LYS A 96 12.13 -6.43 -19.76
N LYS A 97 11.98 -5.11 -19.94
CA LYS A 97 12.55 -4.39 -21.10
C LYS A 97 14.07 -4.41 -21.12
N SER A 98 14.72 -4.42 -19.95
CA SER A 98 16.19 -4.47 -19.85
C SER A 98 16.79 -5.82 -20.23
N LYS A 99 15.99 -6.89 -20.36
CA LYS A 99 16.44 -8.25 -20.68
C LYS A 99 16.08 -8.72 -22.09
N ALA A 100 15.33 -7.89 -22.84
CA ALA A 100 15.01 -8.10 -24.24
C ALA A 100 15.99 -7.30 -25.12
#